data_AF-A0A1F8EZL2-F1
#
_entry.id   AF-A0A1F8EZL2-F1
#
_cell.length_a   1.000
_cell.length_b   1.000
_cell.length_c   1.000
_cell.angle_alpha   90.00
_cell.angle_beta   90.00
_cell.angle_gamma   90.00
#
_symmetry.space_group_name_H-M   'P 1'
#
loop_
_entity.id
_entity.type
_entity.pdbx_description
1 polymer ?
#
loop_
_entity_poly.entity_id
_entity_poly.type
_entity_poly.pdbx_seq_one_letter_code
_entity_poly.pdbx_strand_id
1 'polypeptide(L)'
;MFTAKPIFNPEKNTLLLEIKGNLPDLILDGDLALKIERKGFEKRKELHITVLGFKSGKRIREALEKIPDKETIIEALIGMAENTEWTFDVNPERFHISKNERESIIQMVKLDGIDNFFDRLNGLLNTDIETPPPHITLYTKGVDERSGMSGIGINSQEEFEKLNPRPVIAQKPDKPAGAKVYTKIILPTRPQPDTIVAIFILKKFGEEIFPGIKTASVDFWQVPPEKETEESLDKKGIILIDLGGGRFDHHAIKPQTTASDLISSHLGVADDSALAKLLEYARRDDFFGKGTVSEDPIDRAFGLSSMIAVLNKSLVKNPAKVVELILPLLIAHYNEEVKRTKELPEEFEKKLSSGEAETFPVRQRDKKLKVVIVNSESGSLAGYLRSQNGGRFDVVAQWLPSSHVNILTRPTKRIDLRSLAALLRLEEATASGLDLTLSVRSLAGYGRIKEIPEWYYDPATNSIQNGGLNPKEINPTKIPRDKFKKIIELGLSEQLWSPREQY
;
A
#
# COMPACT_ATOMS: atom_id res chain seq x y z
N MET A 1 26.86 2.89 -16.42
CA MET A 1 28.06 3.38 -15.73
C MET A 1 28.55 4.66 -16.38
N PHE A 2 28.44 5.76 -15.64
CA PHE A 2 28.86 7.11 -16.02
C PHE A 2 30.05 7.53 -15.14
N THR A 3 30.85 8.47 -15.62
CA THR A 3 31.91 9.10 -14.84
C THR A 3 31.53 10.55 -14.53
N ALA A 4 31.90 11.03 -13.34
CA ALA A 4 31.66 12.40 -12.92
C ALA A 4 32.99 13.10 -12.60
N LYS A 5 33.08 14.40 -12.90
CA LYS A 5 34.28 15.18 -12.61
C LYS A 5 34.14 15.86 -11.24
N PRO A 6 35.07 15.65 -10.29
CA PRO A 6 35.01 16.35 -9.01
C PRO A 6 35.32 17.84 -9.18
N ILE A 7 34.55 18.67 -8.47
CA ILE A 7 34.75 20.10 -8.31
C ILE A 7 34.75 20.40 -6.81
N PHE A 8 35.95 20.51 -6.24
CA PHE A 8 36.14 20.89 -4.86
C PHE A 8 36.26 22.41 -4.74
N ASN A 9 35.52 23.02 -3.81
CA ASN A 9 35.64 24.43 -3.47
C ASN A 9 36.32 24.56 -2.09
N PRO A 10 37.59 24.99 -2.04
CA PRO A 10 38.36 25.04 -0.79
C PRO A 10 37.87 26.10 0.20
N GLU A 11 37.27 27.19 -0.28
CA GLU A 11 36.73 28.24 0.61
C GLU A 11 35.49 27.75 1.35
N LYS A 12 34.64 26.97 0.66
CA LYS A 12 33.35 26.48 1.17
C LYS A 12 33.44 25.07 1.74
N ASN A 13 34.54 24.36 1.51
CA ASN A 13 34.72 22.93 1.82
C ASN A 13 33.57 22.08 1.25
N THR A 14 33.15 22.40 0.02
CA THR A 14 32.09 21.68 -0.69
C THR A 14 32.66 20.91 -1.86
N LEU A 15 32.09 19.75 -2.14
CA LEU A 15 32.46 18.88 -3.24
C LEU A 15 31.22 18.53 -4.05
N LEU A 16 31.22 18.94 -5.31
CA LEU A 16 30.22 18.58 -6.29
C LEU A 16 30.88 17.70 -7.35
N LEU A 17 30.15 16.72 -7.86
CA LEU A 17 30.57 15.94 -9.01
C LEU A 17 29.79 16.45 -10.22
N GLU A 18 30.47 17.16 -11.11
CA GLU A 18 29.92 17.66 -12.36
C GLU A 18 29.64 16.48 -13.31
N ILE A 19 28.42 16.45 -13.82
CA ILE A 19 27.98 15.47 -14.80
C ILE A 19 28.05 16.12 -16.19
N LYS A 20 28.89 15.56 -17.08
CA LYS A 20 29.01 16.01 -18.47
C LYS A 20 28.22 15.11 -19.42
N GLY A 21 27.59 15.70 -20.44
CA GLY A 21 26.90 14.99 -21.53
C GLY A 21 25.37 15.03 -21.46
N ASN A 22 24.70 14.34 -22.41
CA ASN A 22 23.24 14.32 -22.59
C ASN A 22 22.49 13.43 -21.56
N LEU A 23 22.99 13.35 -20.32
CA LEU A 23 22.30 12.65 -19.24
C LEU A 23 20.87 13.18 -18.97
N PRO A 24 20.56 14.50 -19.12
CA PRO A 24 19.19 15.00 -19.02
C PRO A 24 18.21 14.36 -20.02
N ASP A 25 18.69 14.04 -21.23
CA ASP A 25 17.88 13.41 -22.29
C ASP A 25 17.74 11.90 -22.04
N LEU A 26 18.72 11.28 -21.35
CA LEU A 26 18.66 9.87 -20.96
C LEU A 26 17.77 9.61 -19.72
N ILE A 27 17.65 10.61 -18.83
CA ILE A 27 16.99 10.45 -17.53
C ILE A 27 15.51 10.84 -17.58
N LEU A 28 15.06 11.71 -18.49
CA LEU A 28 13.68 12.17 -18.52
C LEU A 28 13.29 12.70 -19.91
N ASP A 29 12.81 11.79 -20.76
CA ASP A 29 12.18 12.12 -22.04
C ASP A 29 10.69 11.74 -22.04
N GLY A 30 9.88 12.56 -22.70
CA GLY A 30 8.46 12.30 -22.97
C GLY A 30 7.46 12.94 -21.99
N ASP A 31 6.32 12.28 -21.82
CA ASP A 31 5.13 12.79 -21.11
C ASP A 31 5.35 13.15 -19.64
N LEU A 32 6.31 12.51 -18.95
CA LEU A 32 6.58 12.82 -17.54
C LEU A 32 7.22 14.21 -17.37
N ALA A 33 8.17 14.58 -18.24
CA ALA A 33 8.79 15.90 -18.22
C ALA A 33 7.73 16.99 -18.40
N LEU A 34 6.84 16.83 -19.39
CA LEU A 34 5.73 17.75 -19.63
C LEU A 34 4.76 17.85 -18.44
N LYS A 35 4.47 16.74 -17.76
CA LYS A 35 3.62 16.74 -16.55
C LYS A 35 4.28 17.45 -15.38
N ILE A 36 5.59 17.27 -15.20
CA ILE A 36 6.38 17.94 -14.17
C ILE A 36 6.40 19.46 -14.45
N GLU A 37 6.71 19.86 -15.67
CA GLU A 37 6.72 21.26 -16.11
C GLU A 37 5.34 21.92 -15.97
N ARG A 38 4.25 21.23 -16.35
CA ARG A 38 2.87 21.73 -16.14
C ARG A 38 2.50 21.94 -14.68
N LYS A 39 3.20 21.29 -13.74
CA LYS A 39 3.03 21.50 -12.29
C LYS A 39 3.88 22.67 -11.76
N GLY A 40 4.55 23.42 -12.64
CA GLY A 40 5.35 24.59 -12.32
C GLY A 40 6.79 24.28 -11.89
N PHE A 41 7.31 23.11 -12.26
CA PHE A 41 8.71 22.77 -12.03
C PHE A 41 9.59 23.20 -13.21
N GLU A 42 10.79 23.70 -12.90
CA GLU A 42 11.77 24.13 -13.89
C GLU A 42 12.93 23.13 -14.00
N LYS A 43 13.33 22.80 -15.24
CA LYS A 43 14.43 21.87 -15.52
C LYS A 43 15.78 22.51 -15.17
N ARG A 44 16.63 21.77 -14.45
CA ARG A 44 18.00 22.21 -14.13
C ARG A 44 18.89 22.12 -15.36
N LYS A 45 19.55 23.24 -15.71
CA LYS A 45 20.52 23.30 -16.81
C LYS A 45 21.85 22.62 -16.46
N GLU A 46 22.21 22.66 -15.19
CA GLU A 46 23.45 22.09 -14.65
C GLU A 46 23.12 20.92 -13.72
N LEU A 47 23.62 19.74 -14.06
CA LEU A 47 23.47 18.53 -13.25
C LEU A 47 24.77 18.22 -12.50
N HIS A 48 24.62 17.89 -11.24
CA HIS A 48 25.72 17.43 -10.40
C HIS A 48 25.21 16.53 -9.29
N ILE A 49 26.11 15.71 -8.74
CA ILE A 49 25.90 14.99 -7.48
C ILE A 49 26.57 15.81 -6.38
N THR A 50 25.83 16.11 -5.31
CA THR A 50 26.43 16.80 -4.15
C THR A 50 27.01 15.76 -3.20
N VAL A 51 28.34 15.71 -3.07
CA VAL A 51 29.02 14.81 -2.13
C VAL A 51 29.22 15.53 -0.80
N LEU A 52 29.72 16.77 -0.83
CA LEU A 52 29.83 17.62 0.36
C LEU A 52 29.04 18.92 0.12
N GLY A 53 27.86 19.02 0.72
CA GLY A 53 27.03 20.22 0.69
C GLY A 53 27.44 21.26 1.75
N PHE A 54 26.78 22.42 1.76
CA PHE A 54 27.10 23.52 2.69
C PHE A 54 27.07 23.13 4.17
N LYS A 55 26.16 22.24 4.58
CA LYS A 55 26.05 21.79 5.97
C LYS A 55 27.28 20.97 6.37
N SER A 56 27.69 20.00 5.53
CA SER A 56 28.92 19.23 5.73
C SER A 56 30.16 20.11 5.62
N GLY A 57 30.22 21.02 4.64
CA GLY A 57 31.33 21.97 4.49
C GLY A 57 31.52 22.90 5.69
N LYS A 58 30.43 23.31 6.35
CA LYS A 58 30.49 24.03 7.63
C LYS A 58 31.12 23.17 8.73
N ARG A 59 30.70 21.91 8.88
CA ARG A 59 31.28 20.98 9.86
C ARG A 59 32.77 20.74 9.61
N ILE A 60 33.15 20.58 8.34
CA ILE A 60 34.56 20.44 7.93
C ILE A 60 35.35 21.69 8.31
N ARG A 61 34.81 22.89 8.05
CA ARG A 61 35.47 24.15 8.43
C ARG A 61 35.68 24.25 9.94
N GLU A 62 34.65 23.93 10.73
CA GLU A 62 34.72 23.92 12.20
C GLU A 62 35.73 22.89 12.73
N ALA A 63 35.94 21.77 12.02
CA ALA A 63 36.98 20.80 12.33
C ALA A 63 38.38 21.33 11.97
N LEU A 64 38.53 21.90 10.77
CA LEU A 64 39.79 22.48 10.27
C LEU A 64 40.30 23.63 11.14
N GLU A 65 39.42 24.45 11.73
CA GLU A 65 39.81 25.53 12.65
C GLU A 65 40.56 25.02 13.90
N LYS A 66 40.42 23.74 14.25
CA LYS A 66 41.10 23.11 15.39
C LYS A 66 42.45 22.50 15.01
N ILE A 67 42.79 22.49 13.72
CA ILE A 67 43.99 21.85 13.19
C ILE A 67 45.03 22.95 12.89
N PRO A 68 46.24 22.92 13.48
CA PRO A 68 47.27 23.94 13.28
C PRO A 68 47.74 24.09 11.82
N ASP A 69 47.71 23.00 11.04
CA ASP A 69 48.15 22.94 9.64
C ASP A 69 46.98 22.58 8.71
N LYS A 70 45.93 23.41 8.74
CA LYS A 70 44.69 23.18 7.99
C LYS A 70 44.88 23.27 6.48
N GLU A 71 45.85 24.04 6.00
CA GLU A 71 46.17 24.20 4.58
C GLU A 71 46.62 22.87 3.97
N THR A 72 47.54 22.14 4.63
CA THR A 72 47.96 20.79 4.22
C THR A 72 46.79 19.80 4.19
N ILE A 73 45.87 19.90 5.16
CA ILE A 73 44.67 19.05 5.18
C ILE A 73 43.73 19.38 4.02
N ILE A 74 43.55 20.66 3.69
CA ILE A 74 42.74 21.08 2.53
C ILE A 74 43.35 20.53 1.23
N GLU A 75 44.67 20.60 1.06
CA GLU A 75 45.36 20.00 -0.09
C GLU A 75 45.16 18.48 -0.15
N ALA A 76 45.21 17.79 1.00
CA ALA A 76 44.92 16.37 1.07
C ALA A 76 43.47 16.05 0.70
N LEU A 77 42.49 16.88 1.10
CA LEU A 77 41.08 16.74 0.73
C LEU A 77 40.86 16.94 -0.77
N ILE A 78 41.53 17.93 -1.37
CA ILE A 78 41.51 18.16 -2.83
C ILE A 78 42.08 16.92 -3.52
N GLY A 79 43.27 16.45 -3.11
CA GLY A 79 43.90 15.27 -3.68
C GLY A 79 43.05 14.00 -3.49
N MET A 80 42.35 13.85 -2.36
CA MET A 80 41.41 12.76 -2.16
C MET A 80 40.23 12.84 -3.14
N ALA A 81 39.64 14.01 -3.30
CA ALA A 81 38.53 14.21 -4.23
C ALA A 81 38.95 13.93 -5.69
N GLU A 82 40.15 14.34 -6.08
CA GLU A 82 40.68 14.14 -7.44
C GLU A 82 41.11 12.69 -7.73
N ASN A 83 41.61 11.97 -6.72
CA ASN A 83 42.09 10.60 -6.87
C ASN A 83 41.01 9.53 -6.62
N THR A 84 39.82 9.91 -6.12
CA THR A 84 38.69 8.99 -6.05
C THR A 84 38.10 8.78 -7.44
N GLU A 85 37.94 7.51 -7.84
CA GLU A 85 37.24 7.15 -9.06
C GLU A 85 35.72 7.33 -8.87
N TRP A 86 35.18 8.42 -9.41
CA TRP A 86 33.77 8.76 -9.32
C TRP A 86 32.96 8.16 -10.48
N THR A 87 32.71 6.86 -10.40
CA THR A 87 31.76 6.17 -11.29
C THR A 87 30.40 6.07 -10.63
N PHE A 88 29.33 6.18 -11.43
CA PHE A 88 27.99 6.01 -10.92
C PHE A 88 27.05 5.32 -11.90
N ASP A 89 26.05 4.65 -11.34
CA ASP A 89 24.91 4.11 -12.07
C ASP A 89 23.63 4.84 -11.65
N VAL A 90 22.79 5.14 -12.63
CA VAL A 90 21.49 5.76 -12.40
C VAL A 90 20.53 4.68 -11.88
N ASN A 91 19.99 4.86 -10.67
CA ASN A 91 18.96 3.99 -10.12
C ASN A 91 17.62 4.30 -10.83
N PRO A 92 16.71 3.35 -11.08
CA PRO A 92 15.37 3.68 -11.60
C PRO A 92 14.53 4.62 -10.69
N GLU A 93 14.83 4.69 -9.40
CA GLU A 93 14.03 5.43 -8.42
C GLU A 93 14.21 6.95 -8.51
N ARG A 94 13.07 7.65 -8.63
CA ARG A 94 12.99 9.12 -8.55
C ARG A 94 12.06 9.52 -7.44
N PHE A 95 12.33 10.65 -6.81
CA PHE A 95 11.52 11.15 -5.72
C PHE A 95 11.17 12.62 -5.91
N HIS A 96 9.97 12.96 -5.49
CA HIS A 96 9.53 14.31 -5.22
C HIS A 96 9.74 14.56 -3.73
N ILE A 97 10.55 15.56 -3.42
CA ILE A 97 10.88 15.98 -2.06
C ILE A 97 10.50 17.44 -1.85
N SER A 98 10.14 17.80 -0.62
CA SER A 98 9.68 19.15 -0.27
C SER A 98 10.34 19.68 1.01
N LYS A 99 10.70 20.97 1.02
CA LYS A 99 11.29 21.66 2.18
C LYS A 99 11.01 23.16 2.11
N ASN A 100 10.32 23.72 3.12
CA ASN A 100 10.08 25.16 3.26
C ASN A 100 9.60 25.83 1.96
N GLU A 101 8.47 25.36 1.41
CA GLU A 101 7.85 25.86 0.17
C GLU A 101 8.68 25.65 -1.12
N ARG A 102 9.82 24.97 -1.02
CA ARG A 102 10.59 24.50 -2.17
C ARG A 102 10.28 23.03 -2.41
N GLU A 103 10.22 22.67 -3.68
CA GLU A 103 10.01 21.31 -4.14
C GLU A 103 11.17 20.92 -5.10
N SER A 104 11.59 19.67 -5.08
CA SER A 104 12.59 19.15 -6.03
C SER A 104 12.22 17.76 -6.50
N ILE A 105 12.49 17.49 -7.77
CA ILE A 105 12.47 16.14 -8.34
C ILE A 105 13.91 15.66 -8.43
N ILE A 106 14.21 14.56 -7.75
CA ILE A 106 15.55 13.99 -7.67
C ILE A 106 15.59 12.60 -8.30
N GLN A 107 16.76 12.26 -8.84
CA GLN A 107 17.13 10.95 -9.35
C GLN A 107 18.14 10.32 -8.40
N MET A 108 17.81 9.16 -7.83
CA MET A 108 18.78 8.42 -7.03
C MET A 108 19.88 7.84 -7.92
N VAL A 109 21.10 7.78 -7.40
CA VAL A 109 22.23 7.14 -8.08
C VAL A 109 23.00 6.27 -7.11
N LYS A 110 23.61 5.21 -7.64
CA LYS A 110 24.64 4.48 -6.92
C LYS A 110 25.98 5.08 -7.29
N LEU A 111 26.67 5.70 -6.33
CA LEU A 111 27.98 6.32 -6.53
C LEU A 111 29.06 5.42 -5.94
N ASP A 112 29.93 4.90 -6.78
CA ASP A 112 31.03 4.07 -6.33
C ASP A 112 32.09 4.95 -5.64
N GLY A 113 32.76 4.39 -4.62
CA GLY A 113 33.84 5.07 -3.91
C GLY A 113 33.39 6.13 -2.87
N ILE A 114 32.10 6.46 -2.77
CA ILE A 114 31.62 7.47 -1.82
C ILE A 114 31.88 7.08 -0.36
N ASP A 115 31.59 5.84 0.03
CA ASP A 115 31.78 5.40 1.42
C ASP A 115 33.25 5.45 1.83
N ASN A 116 34.14 4.95 0.99
CA ASN A 116 35.59 5.02 1.22
C ASN A 116 36.09 6.47 1.30
N PHE A 117 35.53 7.38 0.49
CA PHE A 117 35.85 8.80 0.60
C PHE A 117 35.43 9.37 1.97
N PHE A 118 34.23 9.06 2.46
CA PHE A 118 33.75 9.52 3.77
C PHE A 118 34.50 8.90 4.94
N ASP A 119 34.87 7.62 4.86
CA ASP A 119 35.71 6.96 5.88
C ASP A 119 37.06 7.66 6.03
N ARG A 120 37.71 7.98 4.90
CA ARG A 120 38.99 8.70 4.90
C ARG A 120 38.83 10.15 5.35
N LEU A 121 37.75 10.84 4.94
CA LEU A 121 37.44 12.22 5.35
C LEU A 121 37.29 12.30 6.87
N ASN A 122 36.48 11.40 7.45
CA ASN A 122 36.23 11.33 8.87
C ASN A 122 37.48 10.95 9.66
N GLY A 123 38.32 10.04 9.15
CA GLY A 123 39.62 9.73 9.73
C GLY A 123 40.59 10.92 9.73
N LEU A 124 40.61 11.70 8.65
CA LEU A 124 41.51 12.85 8.50
C LEU A 124 41.12 14.03 9.42
N LEU A 125 39.82 14.27 9.59
CA LEU A 125 39.29 15.41 10.34
C LEU A 125 38.86 15.04 11.77
N ASN A 126 38.92 13.76 12.13
CA ASN A 126 38.34 13.22 13.36
C ASN A 126 36.87 13.64 13.53
N THR A 127 36.06 13.39 12.50
CA THR A 127 34.63 13.72 12.46
C THR A 127 33.76 12.48 12.27
N ASP A 128 32.44 12.67 12.44
CA ASP A 128 31.37 11.68 12.20
C ASP A 128 30.37 12.26 11.17
N ILE A 129 30.89 12.70 10.02
CA ILE A 129 30.04 13.18 8.92
C ILE A 129 29.48 11.94 8.22
N GLU A 130 28.15 11.82 8.23
CA GLU A 130 27.44 10.74 7.56
C GLU A 130 27.54 10.85 6.04
N THR A 131 27.62 9.70 5.37
CA THR A 131 27.54 9.63 3.91
C THR A 131 26.12 9.98 3.45
N PRO A 132 25.93 11.02 2.62
CA PRO A 132 24.60 11.38 2.13
C PRO A 132 24.11 10.38 1.07
N PRO A 133 22.79 10.12 0.98
CA PRO A 133 22.20 9.39 -0.14
C PRO A 133 22.55 10.06 -1.48
N PRO A 134 23.29 9.39 -2.39
CA PRO A 134 23.71 10.01 -3.64
C PRO A 134 22.51 10.25 -4.57
N HIS A 135 22.38 11.48 -5.06
CA HIS A 135 21.27 11.88 -5.92
C HIS A 135 21.65 13.03 -6.84
N ILE A 136 20.86 13.18 -7.91
CA ILE A 136 20.93 14.29 -8.88
C ILE A 136 19.62 15.05 -8.81
N THR A 137 19.68 16.38 -8.68
CA THR A 137 18.46 17.22 -8.78
C THR A 137 18.16 17.51 -10.24
N LEU A 138 16.97 17.12 -10.70
CA LEU A 138 16.54 17.24 -12.09
C LEU A 138 15.65 18.46 -12.34
N TYR A 139 14.69 18.67 -11.44
CA TYR A 139 13.76 19.79 -11.50
C TYR A 139 13.60 20.43 -10.13
N THR A 140 13.31 21.72 -10.13
CA THR A 140 13.10 22.52 -8.92
C THR A 140 11.88 23.40 -9.07
N LYS A 141 11.21 23.71 -7.96
CA LYS A 141 10.08 24.63 -7.89
C LYS A 141 10.14 25.40 -6.59
N GLY A 142 9.87 26.71 -6.65
CA GLY A 142 9.94 27.60 -5.51
C GLY A 142 9.05 28.83 -5.73
N VAL A 143 8.86 29.62 -4.66
CA VAL A 143 7.92 30.75 -4.63
C VAL A 143 8.56 32.05 -5.16
N ASP A 144 9.91 32.10 -5.20
CA ASP A 144 10.69 33.18 -5.79
C ASP A 144 11.78 32.62 -6.73
N GLU A 145 12.29 33.44 -7.66
CA GLU A 145 13.27 33.01 -8.66
C GLU A 145 14.55 32.44 -8.01
N ARG A 146 14.96 32.93 -6.84
CA ARG A 146 16.17 32.44 -6.15
C ARG A 146 15.99 31.06 -5.52
N SER A 147 14.85 30.83 -4.89
CA SER A 147 14.49 29.55 -4.27
C SER A 147 14.16 28.50 -5.32
N GLY A 148 13.50 28.90 -6.41
CA GLY A 148 13.13 28.05 -7.56
C GLY A 148 14.32 27.50 -8.34
N MET A 149 15.49 28.15 -8.28
CA MET A 149 16.71 27.68 -8.96
C MET A 149 17.57 26.72 -8.12
N SER A 150 17.25 26.50 -6.83
CA SER A 150 18.13 25.79 -5.89
C SER A 150 17.55 24.45 -5.44
N GLY A 151 18.29 23.36 -5.65
CA GLY A 151 17.91 22.03 -5.17
C GLY A 151 17.83 21.94 -3.64
N ILE A 152 17.13 20.93 -3.14
CA ILE A 152 17.12 20.58 -1.72
C ILE A 152 18.32 19.66 -1.43
N GLY A 153 19.28 20.16 -0.67
CA GLY A 153 20.42 19.36 -0.23
C GLY A 153 20.01 18.31 0.80
N ILE A 154 20.53 17.09 0.66
CA ILE A 154 20.32 15.94 1.55
C ILE A 154 21.69 15.58 2.13
N ASN A 155 21.82 15.57 3.46
CA ASN A 155 23.11 15.31 4.12
C ASN A 155 23.15 13.98 4.88
N SER A 156 22.02 13.29 5.01
CA SER A 156 21.89 12.00 5.69
C SER A 156 20.65 11.25 5.23
N GLN A 157 20.57 9.95 5.52
CA GLN A 157 19.37 9.15 5.26
C GLN A 157 18.18 9.66 6.09
N GLU A 158 18.41 10.04 7.35
CA GLU A 158 17.36 10.59 8.22
C GLU A 158 16.83 11.95 7.68
N GLU A 159 17.71 12.79 7.11
CA GLU A 159 17.27 14.04 6.48
C GLU A 159 16.42 13.75 5.24
N PHE A 160 16.79 12.74 4.43
CA PHE A 160 16.01 12.34 3.27
C PHE A 160 14.58 11.92 3.66
N GLU A 161 14.42 11.09 4.68
CA GLU A 161 13.11 10.63 5.16
C GLU A 161 12.23 11.78 5.68
N LYS A 162 12.83 12.75 6.36
CA LYS A 162 12.13 13.96 6.86
C LYS A 162 11.59 14.85 5.73
N LEU A 163 12.09 14.72 4.50
CA LEU A 163 11.61 15.46 3.34
C LEU A 163 10.31 14.88 2.73
N ASN A 164 9.77 13.81 3.34
CA ASN A 164 8.58 13.09 2.89
C ASN A 164 8.70 12.68 1.41
N PRO A 165 9.72 11.87 1.05
CA PRO A 165 10.00 11.53 -0.34
C PRO A 165 8.84 10.74 -0.94
N ARG A 166 8.26 11.28 -2.02
CA ARG A 166 7.19 10.61 -2.76
C ARG A 166 7.74 10.08 -4.07
N PRO A 167 7.64 8.78 -4.36
CA PRO A 167 8.10 8.23 -5.63
C PRO A 167 7.52 8.99 -6.82
N VAL A 168 8.40 9.49 -7.68
CA VAL A 168 8.03 10.07 -8.97
C VAL A 168 8.12 8.93 -9.97
N ILE A 169 7.02 8.21 -10.07
CA ILE A 169 6.90 7.13 -11.03
C ILE A 169 6.92 7.78 -12.41
N ALA A 170 7.98 7.52 -13.19
CA ALA A 170 7.86 7.62 -14.63
C ALA A 170 6.80 6.60 -15.04
N GLN A 171 5.70 7.08 -15.61
CA GLN A 171 5.09 6.25 -16.61
C GLN A 171 6.13 6.10 -17.72
N LYS A 172 6.55 4.84 -17.87
CA LYS A 172 6.93 4.14 -19.11
C LYS A 172 7.74 4.94 -20.13
N PRO A 173 8.87 4.41 -20.64
CA PRO A 173 9.33 4.86 -21.96
C PRO A 173 8.16 4.76 -22.96
N ASP A 174 7.91 5.84 -23.70
CA ASP A 174 6.97 5.80 -24.82
C ASP A 174 7.41 4.68 -25.77
N LYS A 175 6.41 3.93 -26.25
CA LYS A 175 6.55 2.80 -27.16
C LYS A 175 7.62 3.10 -28.22
N PRO A 176 8.70 2.31 -28.33
CA PRO A 176 9.33 2.19 -29.63
C PRO A 176 8.24 1.69 -30.59
N ALA A 177 8.03 2.40 -31.70
CA ALA A 177 7.26 1.85 -32.81
C ALA A 177 7.94 0.53 -33.21
N GLY A 178 7.32 -0.59 -32.85
CA GLY A 178 7.94 -1.93 -32.87
C GLY A 178 8.03 -2.66 -31.52
N ALA A 179 7.43 -2.13 -30.44
CA ALA A 179 7.43 -2.76 -29.12
C ALA A 179 6.95 -4.23 -29.21
N LYS A 180 7.86 -5.11 -28.85
CA LYS A 180 7.67 -6.56 -28.74
C LYS A 180 6.42 -6.88 -27.92
N VAL A 181 5.50 -7.61 -28.53
CA VAL A 181 4.25 -8.04 -27.90
C VAL A 181 4.44 -9.44 -27.32
N TYR A 182 4.19 -9.56 -26.03
CA TYR A 182 4.15 -10.83 -25.33
C TYR A 182 2.80 -11.49 -25.55
N THR A 183 2.84 -12.71 -26.08
CA THR A 183 1.65 -13.45 -26.49
C THR A 183 1.45 -14.73 -25.69
N LYS A 184 2.50 -15.23 -25.00
CA LYS A 184 2.43 -16.44 -24.20
C LYS A 184 3.10 -16.31 -22.83
N ILE A 185 2.47 -16.94 -21.84
CA ILE A 185 3.03 -17.23 -20.52
C ILE A 185 3.09 -18.76 -20.39
N ILE A 186 4.26 -19.30 -20.06
CA ILE A 186 4.48 -20.73 -19.91
C ILE A 186 4.64 -21.07 -18.43
N LEU A 187 3.92 -22.10 -18.00
CA LEU A 187 4.05 -22.71 -16.67
C LEU A 187 4.52 -24.18 -16.76
N PRO A 188 4.98 -24.78 -15.65
CA PRO A 188 5.02 -26.22 -15.46
C PRO A 188 3.64 -26.87 -15.65
N THR A 189 3.62 -28.14 -16.08
CA THR A 189 2.37 -28.89 -16.39
C THR A 189 1.39 -29.08 -15.23
N ARG A 190 1.79 -28.73 -14.00
CA ARG A 190 0.94 -28.73 -12.82
C ARG A 190 0.96 -27.35 -12.17
N PRO A 191 0.00 -26.47 -12.48
CA PRO A 191 -0.14 -25.18 -11.82
C PRO A 191 -0.15 -25.31 -10.30
N GLN A 192 0.71 -24.56 -9.63
CA GLN A 192 0.76 -24.43 -8.18
C GLN A 192 0.19 -23.07 -7.75
N PRO A 193 -0.24 -22.92 -6.49
CA PRO A 193 -0.69 -21.64 -5.94
C PRO A 193 0.23 -20.47 -6.29
N ASP A 194 1.54 -20.63 -6.12
CA ASP A 194 2.52 -19.60 -6.47
C ASP A 194 2.45 -19.19 -7.94
N THR A 195 2.55 -20.15 -8.87
CA THR A 195 2.49 -19.87 -10.32
C THR A 195 1.18 -19.19 -10.75
N ILE A 196 0.05 -19.49 -10.10
CA ILE A 196 -1.25 -18.87 -10.42
C ILE A 196 -1.29 -17.43 -9.87
N VAL A 197 -0.75 -17.18 -8.67
CA VAL A 197 -0.58 -15.83 -8.11
C VAL A 197 0.37 -15.01 -8.99
N ALA A 198 1.48 -15.60 -9.44
CA ALA A 198 2.42 -15.01 -10.39
C ALA A 198 1.74 -14.59 -11.70
N ILE A 199 0.91 -15.45 -12.31
CA ILE A 199 0.11 -15.11 -13.49
C ILE A 199 -0.81 -13.92 -13.20
N PHE A 200 -1.50 -13.93 -12.06
CA PHE A 200 -2.39 -12.85 -11.67
C PHE A 200 -1.65 -11.50 -11.64
N ILE A 201 -0.53 -11.45 -10.92
CA ILE A 201 0.29 -10.24 -10.77
C ILE A 201 0.80 -9.80 -12.15
N LEU A 202 1.35 -10.73 -12.94
CA LEU A 202 1.90 -10.44 -14.26
C LEU A 202 0.83 -9.88 -15.21
N LYS A 203 -0.36 -10.48 -15.26
CA LYS A 203 -1.46 -9.98 -16.12
C LYS A 203 -2.06 -8.67 -15.62
N LYS A 204 -2.06 -8.44 -14.30
CA LYS A 204 -2.68 -7.24 -13.68
C LYS A 204 -1.78 -6.02 -13.80
N PHE A 205 -0.47 -6.17 -13.59
CA PHE A 205 0.49 -5.06 -13.48
C PHE A 205 1.55 -5.07 -14.58
N GLY A 206 1.73 -6.19 -15.28
CA GLY A 206 2.86 -6.39 -16.20
C GLY A 206 2.68 -5.78 -17.59
N GLU A 207 1.49 -5.32 -17.99
CA GLU A 207 1.25 -4.75 -19.34
C GLU A 207 2.20 -3.60 -19.68
N GLU A 208 2.68 -2.92 -18.66
CA GLU A 208 3.63 -1.83 -18.79
C GLU A 208 5.01 -2.28 -19.26
N ILE A 209 5.52 -3.35 -18.66
CA ILE A 209 6.87 -3.89 -18.86
C ILE A 209 6.86 -4.95 -19.96
N PHE A 210 5.75 -5.67 -20.10
CA PHE A 210 5.51 -6.75 -21.04
C PHE A 210 4.24 -6.44 -21.85
N PRO A 211 4.33 -5.63 -22.92
CA PRO A 211 3.15 -5.27 -23.73
C PRO A 211 2.43 -6.52 -24.26
N GLY A 212 1.10 -6.57 -24.15
CA GLY A 212 0.28 -7.71 -24.54
C GLY A 212 0.11 -8.81 -23.48
N ILE A 213 0.88 -8.76 -22.38
CA ILE A 213 0.86 -9.81 -21.35
C ILE A 213 -0.51 -9.97 -20.69
N LYS A 214 -1.29 -8.88 -20.56
CA LYS A 214 -2.65 -8.92 -20.02
C LYS A 214 -3.51 -9.95 -20.76
N THR A 215 -3.39 -9.99 -22.08
CA THR A 215 -4.14 -10.89 -22.98
C THR A 215 -3.37 -12.14 -23.41
N ALA A 216 -2.09 -12.27 -23.04
CA ALA A 216 -1.28 -13.43 -23.41
C ALA A 216 -1.94 -14.76 -22.99
N SER A 217 -1.86 -15.76 -23.86
CA SER A 217 -2.36 -17.11 -23.55
C SER A 217 -1.43 -17.81 -22.56
N VAL A 218 -2.00 -18.65 -21.70
CA VAL A 218 -1.22 -19.49 -20.77
C VAL A 218 -1.06 -20.87 -21.39
N ASP A 219 0.17 -21.35 -21.48
CA ASP A 219 0.56 -22.63 -22.08
C ASP A 219 1.47 -23.40 -21.09
N PHE A 220 1.67 -24.70 -21.31
CA PHE A 220 2.21 -25.59 -20.27
C PHE A 220 3.27 -26.54 -20.81
N TRP A 221 4.49 -26.43 -20.28
CA TRP A 221 5.63 -27.26 -20.69
C TRP A 221 6.18 -28.06 -19.53
N GLN A 222 6.74 -29.24 -19.83
CA GLN A 222 7.47 -30.03 -18.84
C GLN A 222 8.91 -29.54 -18.68
N VAL A 223 9.53 -29.18 -19.81
CA VAL A 223 10.87 -28.58 -19.91
C VAL A 223 10.87 -27.59 -21.08
N PRO A 224 11.69 -26.52 -21.03
CA PRO A 224 11.91 -25.69 -22.20
C PRO A 224 12.52 -26.50 -23.37
N PRO A 225 12.30 -26.12 -24.63
CA PRO A 225 12.95 -26.76 -25.77
C PRO A 225 14.48 -26.65 -25.68
N GLU A 226 15.23 -27.72 -26.02
CA GLU A 226 16.69 -27.83 -25.81
C GLU A 226 17.53 -26.67 -26.39
N LYS A 227 17.04 -26.00 -27.43
CA LYS A 227 17.75 -24.91 -28.13
C LYS A 227 17.28 -23.52 -27.71
N GLU A 228 16.33 -23.43 -26.78
CA GLU A 228 15.75 -22.18 -26.33
C GLU A 228 16.29 -21.80 -24.95
N THR A 229 16.73 -20.56 -24.83
CA THR A 229 17.08 -19.94 -23.55
C THR A 229 15.94 -19.00 -23.12
N GLU A 230 15.95 -18.56 -21.86
CA GLU A 230 15.03 -17.51 -21.41
C GLU A 230 15.11 -16.29 -22.34
N GLU A 231 16.32 -15.87 -22.73
CA GLU A 231 16.50 -14.73 -23.63
C GLU A 231 15.93 -14.96 -25.03
N SER A 232 16.05 -16.18 -25.60
CA SER A 232 15.52 -16.49 -26.93
C SER A 232 14.00 -16.57 -26.94
N LEU A 233 13.40 -17.13 -25.89
CA LEU A 233 11.95 -17.18 -25.70
C LEU A 233 11.39 -15.81 -25.38
N ASP A 234 12.10 -15.07 -24.52
CA ASP A 234 11.80 -13.68 -24.24
C ASP A 234 11.69 -12.97 -25.58
N LYS A 235 12.73 -12.94 -26.44
CA LYS A 235 12.70 -12.31 -27.79
C LYS A 235 11.48 -12.68 -28.67
N LYS A 236 10.87 -13.85 -28.47
CA LYS A 236 9.67 -14.32 -29.18
C LYS A 236 8.35 -13.86 -28.55
N GLY A 237 8.41 -13.07 -27.48
CA GLY A 237 7.24 -12.64 -26.71
C GLY A 237 6.69 -13.74 -25.80
N ILE A 238 7.56 -14.61 -25.28
CA ILE A 238 7.19 -15.73 -24.40
C ILE A 238 7.85 -15.53 -23.04
N ILE A 239 7.07 -15.59 -21.97
CA ILE A 239 7.57 -15.54 -20.58
C ILE A 239 7.47 -16.93 -19.97
N LEU A 240 8.56 -17.40 -19.38
CA LEU A 240 8.56 -18.58 -18.51
C LEU A 240 8.36 -18.14 -17.06
N ILE A 241 7.52 -18.86 -16.31
CA ILE A 241 7.35 -18.70 -14.87
C ILE A 241 7.60 -20.06 -14.25
N ASP A 242 8.45 -20.09 -13.21
CA ASP A 242 8.77 -21.31 -12.46
C ASP A 242 9.31 -22.47 -13.34
N LEU A 243 9.98 -22.10 -14.44
CA LEU A 243 10.52 -23.04 -15.41
C LEU A 243 11.73 -22.44 -16.14
N GLY A 244 12.76 -23.26 -16.35
CA GLY A 244 13.85 -22.96 -17.29
C GLY A 244 15.00 -22.11 -16.74
N GLY A 245 15.05 -21.85 -15.43
CA GLY A 245 16.16 -21.19 -14.75
C GLY A 245 16.31 -19.69 -15.04
N GLY A 246 15.29 -19.05 -15.61
CA GLY A 246 15.30 -17.64 -15.97
C GLY A 246 14.90 -16.69 -14.84
N ARG A 247 14.67 -15.42 -15.16
CA ARG A 247 14.38 -14.35 -14.18
C ARG A 247 13.17 -14.57 -13.25
N PHE A 248 12.23 -15.44 -13.63
CA PHE A 248 11.03 -15.77 -12.85
C PHE A 248 10.99 -17.23 -12.42
N ASP A 249 12.15 -17.88 -12.34
CA ASP A 249 12.33 -19.22 -11.80
C ASP A 249 13.10 -19.14 -10.47
N HIS A 250 12.49 -19.64 -9.39
CA HIS A 250 13.02 -19.51 -8.04
C HIS A 250 13.88 -20.72 -7.59
N HIS A 251 13.94 -21.81 -8.36
CA HIS A 251 14.57 -23.08 -7.95
C HIS A 251 16.06 -22.97 -7.58
N ALA A 252 16.79 -22.01 -8.19
CA ALA A 252 18.23 -21.82 -7.97
C ALA A 252 18.57 -20.59 -7.09
N ILE A 253 17.57 -19.83 -6.64
CA ILE A 253 17.77 -18.53 -5.98
C ILE A 253 17.93 -18.70 -4.47
N LYS A 254 18.88 -17.96 -3.89
CA LYS A 254 19.10 -17.86 -2.44
C LYS A 254 19.17 -16.39 -1.99
N PRO A 255 18.49 -15.98 -0.90
CA PRO A 255 17.61 -16.79 -0.04
C PRO A 255 16.35 -17.29 -0.78
N GLN A 256 15.68 -18.29 -0.19
CA GLN A 256 14.48 -18.90 -0.79
C GLN A 256 13.42 -17.83 -1.09
N THR A 257 12.85 -17.89 -2.29
CA THR A 257 11.83 -16.96 -2.79
C THR A 257 10.82 -17.75 -3.63
N THR A 258 9.78 -17.07 -4.13
CA THR A 258 8.74 -17.65 -4.99
C THR A 258 8.68 -16.94 -6.33
N ALA A 259 8.08 -17.56 -7.36
CA ALA A 259 7.91 -16.91 -8.65
C ALA A 259 7.03 -15.65 -8.54
N SER A 260 6.00 -15.65 -7.69
CA SER A 260 5.17 -14.47 -7.45
C SER A 260 5.92 -13.32 -6.77
N ASP A 261 6.88 -13.62 -5.88
CA ASP A 261 7.78 -12.62 -5.30
C ASP A 261 8.72 -12.01 -6.34
N LEU A 262 9.32 -12.84 -7.20
CA LEU A 262 10.21 -12.38 -8.26
C LEU A 262 9.47 -11.44 -9.22
N ILE A 263 8.25 -11.81 -9.64
CA ILE A 263 7.44 -11.00 -10.54
C ILE A 263 6.99 -9.70 -9.86
N SER A 264 6.46 -9.77 -8.64
CA SER A 264 5.98 -8.56 -7.94
C SER A 264 7.11 -7.57 -7.67
N SER A 265 8.31 -8.07 -7.33
CA SER A 265 9.52 -7.24 -7.17
C SER A 265 9.96 -6.63 -8.50
N HIS A 266 10.01 -7.43 -9.57
CA HIS A 266 10.38 -6.96 -10.91
C HIS A 266 9.42 -5.88 -11.45
N LEU A 267 8.13 -6.00 -11.13
CA LEU A 267 7.11 -5.03 -11.53
C LEU A 267 7.00 -3.83 -10.57
N GLY A 268 7.76 -3.80 -9.47
CA GLY A 268 7.71 -2.72 -8.48
C GLY A 268 6.40 -2.64 -7.69
N VAL A 269 5.71 -3.78 -7.52
CA VAL A 269 4.41 -3.86 -6.81
C VAL A 269 4.46 -4.75 -5.55
N ALA A 270 5.64 -5.21 -5.14
CA ALA A 270 5.81 -6.07 -3.96
C ALA A 270 5.24 -5.45 -2.66
N ASP A 271 5.33 -4.13 -2.53
CA ASP A 271 4.84 -3.38 -1.35
C ASP A 271 3.35 -2.99 -1.44
N ASP A 272 2.62 -3.43 -2.48
CA ASP A 272 1.17 -3.22 -2.53
C ASP A 272 0.50 -4.01 -1.40
N SER A 273 -0.05 -3.30 -0.42
CA SER A 273 -0.76 -3.88 0.72
C SER A 273 -1.90 -4.82 0.30
N ALA A 274 -2.49 -4.62 -0.89
CA ALA A 274 -3.54 -5.49 -1.42
C ALA A 274 -3.00 -6.84 -1.94
N LEU A 275 -1.70 -6.95 -2.26
CA LEU A 275 -1.05 -8.21 -2.65
C LEU A 275 -0.52 -9.01 -1.46
N ALA A 276 -0.32 -8.38 -0.31
CA ALA A 276 0.38 -8.98 0.84
C ALA A 276 -0.13 -10.40 1.19
N LYS A 277 -1.45 -10.60 1.24
CA LYS A 277 -2.04 -11.91 1.56
C LYS A 277 -1.86 -12.95 0.47
N LEU A 278 -1.88 -12.55 -0.80
CA LEU A 278 -1.67 -13.44 -1.93
C LEU A 278 -0.21 -13.91 -1.99
N LEU A 279 0.73 -12.99 -1.77
CA LEU A 279 2.16 -13.30 -1.69
C LEU A 279 2.47 -14.18 -0.47
N GLU A 280 1.90 -13.88 0.70
CA GLU A 280 2.05 -14.73 1.89
C GLU A 280 1.47 -16.14 1.68
N TYR A 281 0.30 -16.23 1.02
CA TYR A 281 -0.31 -17.51 0.64
C TYR A 281 0.62 -18.32 -0.28
N ALA A 282 1.16 -17.69 -1.34
CA ALA A 282 2.10 -18.32 -2.26
C ALA A 282 3.36 -18.84 -1.54
N ARG A 283 4.03 -17.99 -0.75
CA ARG A 283 5.22 -18.37 0.05
C ARG A 283 4.94 -19.54 0.98
N ARG A 284 3.83 -19.50 1.70
CA ARG A 284 3.51 -20.54 2.68
C ARG A 284 3.19 -21.88 2.03
N ASP A 285 2.53 -21.85 0.88
CA ASP A 285 2.25 -23.05 0.12
C ASP A 285 3.54 -23.62 -0.47
N ASP A 286 4.34 -22.80 -1.12
CA ASP A 286 5.57 -23.21 -1.79
C ASP A 286 6.64 -23.72 -0.81
N PHE A 287 6.89 -23.00 0.29
CA PHE A 287 7.98 -23.34 1.21
C PHE A 287 7.62 -24.49 2.16
N PHE A 288 6.34 -24.61 2.53
CA PHE A 288 5.92 -25.49 3.62
C PHE A 288 4.79 -26.45 3.25
N GLY A 289 4.19 -26.35 2.06
CA GLY A 289 2.97 -27.08 1.72
C GLY A 289 1.77 -26.66 2.58
N LYS A 290 1.80 -25.44 3.14
CA LYS A 290 0.84 -24.94 4.13
C LYS A 290 0.05 -23.73 3.63
N GLY A 291 -0.47 -23.78 2.40
CA GLY A 291 -1.41 -22.75 1.95
C GLY A 291 -2.68 -22.65 2.81
N THR A 292 -3.06 -23.75 3.49
CA THR A 292 -4.08 -23.76 4.56
C THR A 292 -3.42 -24.02 5.92
N VAL A 293 -3.63 -23.14 6.92
CA VAL A 293 -3.03 -23.29 8.27
C VAL A 293 -3.72 -24.38 9.08
N SER A 294 -5.05 -24.48 8.96
CA SER A 294 -5.86 -25.34 9.82
C SER A 294 -5.39 -26.78 9.77
N GLU A 295 -5.32 -27.43 10.92
CA GLU A 295 -4.98 -28.85 11.02
C GLU A 295 -6.21 -29.75 10.80
N ASP A 296 -7.41 -29.17 10.91
CA ASP A 296 -8.68 -29.87 10.70
C ASP A 296 -8.72 -30.49 9.29
N PRO A 297 -9.03 -31.79 9.15
CA PRO A 297 -9.07 -32.45 7.86
C PRO A 297 -10.06 -31.83 6.87
N ILE A 298 -11.21 -31.33 7.33
CA ILE A 298 -12.25 -30.72 6.49
C ILE A 298 -11.76 -29.38 5.97
N ASP A 299 -11.23 -28.52 6.83
CA ASP A 299 -10.68 -27.22 6.43
C ASP A 299 -9.56 -27.39 5.40
N ARG A 300 -8.68 -28.37 5.62
CA ARG A 300 -7.62 -28.70 4.65
C ARG A 300 -8.18 -29.22 3.35
N ALA A 301 -9.19 -30.10 3.39
CA ALA A 301 -9.79 -30.65 2.18
C ALA A 301 -10.40 -29.55 1.31
N PHE A 302 -11.07 -28.58 1.92
CA PHE A 302 -11.75 -27.47 1.23
C PHE A 302 -10.91 -26.18 1.11
N GLY A 303 -9.66 -26.20 1.57
CA GLY A 303 -8.70 -25.12 1.38
C GLY A 303 -8.28 -24.96 -0.09
N LEU A 304 -7.96 -23.73 -0.50
CA LEU A 304 -7.69 -23.42 -1.91
C LEU A 304 -6.55 -24.25 -2.51
N SER A 305 -5.46 -24.47 -1.77
CA SER A 305 -4.34 -25.31 -2.24
C SER A 305 -4.76 -26.76 -2.50
N SER A 306 -5.58 -27.34 -1.62
CA SER A 306 -6.09 -28.70 -1.81
C SER A 306 -7.07 -28.76 -2.97
N MET A 307 -7.90 -27.74 -3.15
CA MET A 307 -8.79 -27.63 -4.31
C MET A 307 -7.97 -27.55 -5.62
N ILE A 308 -6.89 -26.77 -5.66
CA ILE A 308 -5.96 -26.73 -6.81
C ILE A 308 -5.33 -28.11 -7.03
N ALA A 309 -4.87 -28.78 -5.98
CA ALA A 309 -4.28 -30.12 -6.08
C ALA A 309 -5.28 -31.18 -6.60
N VAL A 310 -6.55 -31.11 -6.17
CA VAL A 310 -7.62 -31.98 -6.66
C VAL A 310 -7.96 -31.67 -8.12
N LEU A 311 -8.03 -30.39 -8.50
CA LEU A 311 -8.22 -29.98 -9.90
C LEU A 311 -7.08 -30.47 -10.79
N ASN A 312 -5.83 -30.37 -10.35
CA ASN A 312 -4.68 -30.91 -11.09
C ASN A 312 -4.77 -32.43 -11.29
N LYS A 313 -5.34 -33.16 -10.33
CA LYS A 313 -5.57 -34.63 -10.45
C LYS A 313 -6.72 -34.96 -11.39
N SER A 314 -7.78 -34.14 -11.43
CA SER A 314 -8.96 -34.40 -12.27
C SER A 314 -8.80 -33.86 -13.70
N LEU A 315 -7.97 -32.83 -13.90
CA LEU A 315 -7.77 -32.12 -15.17
C LEU A 315 -6.36 -32.29 -15.72
N VAL A 316 -5.76 -33.48 -15.58
CA VAL A 316 -4.36 -33.77 -15.98
C VAL A 316 -4.07 -33.37 -17.44
N LYS A 317 -5.02 -33.56 -18.34
CA LYS A 317 -4.89 -33.23 -19.78
C LYS A 317 -5.26 -31.79 -20.11
N ASN A 318 -5.71 -31.00 -19.13
CA ASN A 318 -6.14 -29.62 -19.31
C ASN A 318 -5.73 -28.73 -18.12
N PRO A 319 -4.42 -28.53 -17.90
CA PRO A 319 -3.92 -27.66 -16.84
C PRO A 319 -4.36 -26.19 -17.00
N ALA A 320 -4.62 -25.74 -18.23
CA ALA A 320 -5.19 -24.42 -18.50
C ALA A 320 -6.51 -24.21 -17.76
N LYS A 321 -7.36 -25.24 -17.72
CA LYS A 321 -8.66 -25.17 -17.04
C LYS A 321 -8.54 -24.95 -15.53
N VAL A 322 -7.46 -25.43 -14.91
CA VAL A 322 -7.18 -25.18 -13.48
C VAL A 322 -6.96 -23.69 -13.26
N VAL A 323 -6.12 -23.05 -14.08
CA VAL A 323 -5.86 -21.61 -14.01
C VAL A 323 -7.13 -20.80 -14.27
N GLU A 324 -7.91 -21.16 -15.28
CA GLU A 324 -9.19 -20.48 -15.60
C GLU A 324 -10.19 -20.48 -14.44
N LEU A 325 -10.25 -21.57 -13.67
CA LEU A 325 -11.18 -21.70 -12.53
C LEU A 325 -10.70 -20.91 -11.31
N ILE A 326 -9.39 -20.85 -11.07
CA ILE A 326 -8.81 -20.30 -9.85
C ILE A 326 -8.54 -18.80 -9.97
N LEU A 327 -8.10 -18.33 -11.13
CA LEU A 327 -7.71 -16.93 -11.34
C LEU A 327 -8.82 -15.92 -10.98
N PRO A 328 -10.11 -16.14 -11.31
CA PRO A 328 -11.19 -15.25 -10.88
C PRO A 328 -11.33 -15.12 -9.36
N LEU A 329 -11.03 -16.18 -8.60
CA LEU A 329 -11.07 -16.16 -7.14
C LEU A 329 -9.99 -15.24 -6.57
N LEU A 330 -8.77 -15.30 -7.12
CA LEU A 330 -7.67 -14.43 -6.71
C LEU A 330 -7.94 -12.97 -7.07
N ILE A 331 -8.52 -12.71 -8.26
CA ILE A 331 -8.92 -11.37 -8.69
C ILE A 331 -9.97 -10.78 -7.73
N ALA A 332 -11.01 -11.57 -7.39
CA ALA A 332 -12.04 -11.14 -6.45
C ALA A 332 -11.46 -10.82 -5.08
N HIS A 333 -10.54 -11.67 -4.58
CA HIS A 333 -9.84 -11.44 -3.31
C HIS A 333 -9.01 -10.14 -3.35
N TYR A 334 -8.17 -9.95 -4.38
CA TYR A 334 -7.36 -8.74 -4.53
C TYR A 334 -8.23 -7.48 -4.56
N ASN A 335 -9.32 -7.47 -5.32
CA ASN A 335 -10.20 -6.30 -5.41
C ASN A 335 -10.81 -5.94 -4.04
N GLU A 336 -11.16 -6.93 -3.20
CA GLU A 336 -11.63 -6.66 -1.84
C GLU A 336 -10.50 -6.16 -0.92
N GLU A 337 -9.28 -6.66 -1.09
CA GLU A 337 -8.13 -6.13 -0.33
C GLU A 337 -7.75 -4.71 -0.77
N VAL A 338 -7.90 -4.33 -2.04
CA VAL A 338 -7.76 -2.93 -2.50
C VAL A 338 -8.77 -2.04 -1.77
N LYS A 339 -10.05 -2.43 -1.75
CA LYS A 339 -11.08 -1.70 -0.99
C LYS A 339 -10.68 -1.55 0.47
N ARG A 340 -10.28 -2.66 1.11
CA ARG A 340 -9.97 -2.68 2.53
C ARG A 340 -8.73 -1.87 2.91
N THR A 341 -7.72 -1.84 2.05
CA THR A 341 -6.41 -1.22 2.36
C THR A 341 -6.28 0.21 1.87
N LYS A 342 -7.09 0.61 0.87
CA LYS A 342 -7.02 1.95 0.25
C LYS A 342 -8.37 2.67 0.31
N GLU A 343 -9.39 2.13 -0.34
CA GLU A 343 -10.64 2.86 -0.60
C GLU A 343 -11.47 3.12 0.67
N LEU A 344 -11.67 2.12 1.53
CA LEU A 344 -12.47 2.24 2.76
C LEU A 344 -11.82 3.14 3.83
N PRO A 345 -10.49 3.08 4.08
CA PRO A 345 -9.82 4.07 4.91
C PRO A 345 -10.04 5.51 4.40
N GLU A 346 -9.84 5.75 3.10
CA GLU A 346 -10.03 7.06 2.49
C GLU A 346 -11.50 7.54 2.57
N GLU A 347 -12.46 6.65 2.29
CA GLU A 347 -13.89 6.92 2.46
C GLU A 347 -14.20 7.34 3.90
N PHE A 348 -13.66 6.61 4.89
CA PHE A 348 -13.94 6.88 6.29
C PHE A 348 -13.37 8.23 6.76
N GLU A 349 -12.12 8.54 6.42
CA GLU A 349 -11.49 9.83 6.75
C GLU A 349 -12.23 11.01 6.10
N LYS A 350 -12.67 10.85 4.85
CA LYS A 350 -13.50 11.84 4.17
C LYS A 350 -14.85 12.03 4.88
N LYS A 351 -15.47 10.95 5.36
CA LYS A 351 -16.75 11.03 6.09
C LYS A 351 -16.59 11.65 7.47
N LEU A 352 -15.48 11.39 8.17
CA LEU A 352 -15.17 12.06 9.44
C LEU A 352 -15.01 13.57 9.24
N SER A 353 -14.22 13.98 8.25
CA SER A 353 -13.96 15.41 7.98
C SER A 353 -15.18 16.19 7.48
N SER A 354 -16.13 15.52 6.82
CA SER A 354 -17.39 16.13 6.34
C SER A 354 -18.55 16.07 7.35
N GLY A 355 -18.38 15.42 8.50
CA GLY A 355 -19.46 15.22 9.48
C GLY A 355 -20.48 14.15 9.06
N GLU A 356 -20.21 13.39 8.00
CA GLU A 356 -20.98 12.21 7.60
C GLU A 356 -20.69 10.97 8.45
N ALA A 357 -19.59 11.00 9.21
CA ALA A 357 -19.28 10.05 10.25
C ALA A 357 -18.96 10.77 11.56
N GLU A 358 -19.39 10.19 12.67
CA GLU A 358 -19.12 10.71 14.01
C GLU A 358 -18.73 9.56 14.94
N THR A 359 -17.70 9.76 15.76
CA THR A 359 -17.22 8.76 16.72
C THR A 359 -17.34 9.28 18.14
N PHE A 360 -17.69 8.40 19.07
CA PHE A 360 -17.80 8.76 20.48
C PHE A 360 -17.65 7.52 21.38
N PRO A 361 -17.14 7.67 22.62
CA PRO A 361 -17.12 6.59 23.58
C PRO A 361 -18.46 6.45 24.29
N VAL A 362 -18.84 5.22 24.64
CA VAL A 362 -19.96 4.95 25.56
C VAL A 362 -19.50 3.96 26.62
N ARG A 363 -19.87 4.16 27.88
CA ARG A 363 -19.58 3.22 28.96
C ARG A 363 -20.81 2.35 29.22
N GLN A 364 -20.70 1.05 28.97
CA GLN A 364 -21.70 0.05 29.35
C GLN A 364 -21.13 -0.75 30.52
N ARG A 365 -21.53 -0.41 31.74
CA ARG A 365 -21.05 -1.05 32.98
C ARG A 365 -19.51 -0.88 33.11
N ASP A 366 -18.77 -1.98 33.08
CA ASP A 366 -17.30 -2.05 33.09
C ASP A 366 -16.66 -1.86 31.70
N LYS A 367 -17.45 -1.91 30.62
CA LYS A 367 -16.96 -1.84 29.24
C LYS A 367 -16.93 -0.41 28.72
N LYS A 368 -15.77 0.04 28.26
CA LYS A 368 -15.64 1.23 27.41
C LYS A 368 -15.79 0.83 25.95
N LEU A 369 -16.89 1.25 25.33
CA LEU A 369 -17.26 0.96 23.95
C LEU A 369 -16.82 2.11 23.04
N LYS A 370 -16.19 1.78 21.91
CA LYS A 370 -15.92 2.72 20.83
C LYS A 370 -17.07 2.66 19.82
N VAL A 371 -17.81 3.75 19.68
CA VAL A 371 -18.99 3.83 18.81
C VAL A 371 -18.72 4.73 17.62
N VAL A 372 -19.28 4.38 16.47
CA VAL A 372 -19.33 5.22 15.28
C VAL A 372 -20.72 5.21 14.67
N ILE A 373 -21.20 6.38 14.27
CA ILE A 373 -22.34 6.56 13.38
C ILE A 373 -21.76 6.98 12.04
N VAL A 374 -22.17 6.33 10.95
CA VAL A 374 -21.65 6.62 9.60
C VAL A 374 -22.75 6.54 8.56
N ASN A 375 -22.80 7.53 7.68
CA ASN A 375 -23.61 7.47 6.46
C ASN A 375 -22.87 6.69 5.39
N SER A 376 -23.35 5.51 4.99
CA SER A 376 -22.78 4.79 3.84
C SER A 376 -23.71 3.68 3.37
N GLU A 377 -23.78 3.49 2.05
CA GLU A 377 -24.42 2.32 1.42
C GLU A 377 -23.47 1.12 1.28
N SER A 378 -22.17 1.31 1.56
CA SER A 378 -21.16 0.26 1.43
C SER A 378 -21.31 -0.77 2.55
N GLY A 379 -21.72 -2.00 2.19
CA GLY A 379 -21.75 -3.13 3.14
C GLY A 379 -20.36 -3.46 3.71
N SER A 380 -19.30 -3.26 2.93
CA SER A 380 -17.92 -3.51 3.36
C SER A 380 -17.43 -2.49 4.38
N LEU A 381 -17.89 -1.22 4.35
CA LEU A 381 -17.43 -0.18 5.27
C LEU A 381 -17.72 -0.54 6.74
N ALA A 382 -18.95 -0.96 7.04
CA ALA A 382 -19.29 -1.32 8.42
C ALA A 382 -18.47 -2.52 8.92
N GLY A 383 -18.20 -3.50 8.04
CA GLY A 383 -17.29 -4.62 8.33
C GLY A 383 -15.86 -4.15 8.58
N TYR A 384 -15.34 -3.25 7.76
CA TYR A 384 -14.03 -2.64 7.91
C TYR A 384 -13.88 -1.91 9.24
N LEU A 385 -14.84 -1.05 9.63
CA LEU A 385 -14.80 -0.31 10.89
C LEU A 385 -14.76 -1.23 12.13
N ARG A 386 -15.38 -2.42 12.02
CA ARG A 386 -15.29 -3.46 13.06
C ARG A 386 -14.04 -4.35 12.96
N SER A 387 -13.22 -4.20 11.94
CA SER A 387 -11.95 -4.95 11.82
C SER A 387 -10.87 -4.39 12.75
N GLN A 388 -9.68 -5.01 12.75
CA GLN A 388 -8.50 -4.45 13.42
C GLN A 388 -8.01 -3.18 12.72
N ASN A 389 -8.02 -3.18 11.38
CA ASN A 389 -7.46 -2.11 10.56
C ASN A 389 -8.40 -0.90 10.43
N GLY A 390 -9.71 -1.07 10.68
CA GLY A 390 -10.68 0.03 10.63
C GLY A 390 -10.97 0.70 11.97
N GLY A 391 -10.00 0.71 12.88
CA GLY A 391 -10.10 1.49 14.12
C GLY A 391 -10.83 0.79 15.27
N ARG A 392 -11.12 -0.50 15.12
CA ARG A 392 -11.66 -1.37 16.17
C ARG A 392 -12.97 -0.89 16.83
N PHE A 393 -13.92 -0.36 16.07
CA PHE A 393 -15.22 0.04 16.61
C PHE A 393 -16.01 -1.15 17.19
N ASP A 394 -16.57 -0.95 18.37
CA ASP A 394 -17.35 -1.94 19.11
C ASP A 394 -18.81 -1.95 18.65
N VAL A 395 -19.33 -0.76 18.33
CA VAL A 395 -20.67 -0.54 17.77
C VAL A 395 -20.56 0.37 16.54
N VAL A 396 -21.14 -0.06 15.43
CA VAL A 396 -21.23 0.70 14.17
C VAL A 396 -22.70 0.88 13.83
N ALA A 397 -23.19 2.11 13.87
CA ALA A 397 -24.51 2.49 13.38
C ALA A 397 -24.37 3.03 11.95
N GLN A 398 -24.77 2.23 10.97
CA GLN A 398 -24.72 2.57 9.55
C GLN A 398 -26.06 3.14 9.11
N TRP A 399 -26.06 4.40 8.72
CA TRP A 399 -27.20 5.09 8.13
C TRP A 399 -27.13 4.99 6.61
N LEU A 400 -28.16 4.43 5.98
CA LEU A 400 -28.25 4.30 4.53
C LEU A 400 -28.83 5.58 3.90
N PRO A 401 -28.51 5.90 2.64
CA PRO A 401 -29.16 7.00 1.92
C PRO A 401 -30.70 6.88 1.88
N SER A 402 -31.22 5.66 1.96
CA SER A 402 -32.66 5.36 2.07
C SER A 402 -33.26 5.66 3.44
N SER A 403 -32.52 6.32 4.34
CA SER A 403 -32.90 6.62 5.73
C SER A 403 -33.06 5.41 6.67
N HIS A 404 -32.66 4.21 6.21
CA HIS A 404 -32.61 3.02 7.05
C HIS A 404 -31.36 3.01 7.92
N VAL A 405 -31.43 2.40 9.10
CA VAL A 405 -30.28 2.35 10.02
C VAL A 405 -30.01 0.94 10.53
N ASN A 406 -28.75 0.53 10.47
CA ASN A 406 -28.31 -0.79 10.93
C ASN A 406 -27.22 -0.64 11.99
N ILE A 407 -27.43 -1.23 13.15
CA ILE A 407 -26.50 -1.20 14.29
C ILE A 407 -25.85 -2.57 14.43
N LEU A 408 -24.55 -2.61 14.12
CA LEU A 408 -23.75 -3.82 14.08
C LEU A 408 -22.70 -3.77 15.19
N THR A 409 -22.45 -4.91 15.84
CA THR A 409 -21.51 -4.99 16.96
C THR A 409 -20.32 -5.90 16.68
N ARG A 410 -19.24 -5.71 17.45
CA ARG A 410 -18.12 -6.65 17.48
C ARG A 410 -18.43 -7.79 18.45
N PRO A 411 -18.52 -9.05 18.00
CA PRO A 411 -18.93 -10.17 18.85
C PRO A 411 -18.05 -10.38 20.10
N THR A 412 -16.75 -10.10 19.99
CA THR A 412 -15.77 -10.34 21.06
C THR A 412 -16.03 -9.54 22.33
N LYS A 413 -16.76 -8.42 22.26
CA LYS A 413 -17.11 -7.59 23.43
C LYS A 413 -18.40 -8.00 24.13
N ARG A 414 -19.20 -8.90 23.54
CA ARG A 414 -20.50 -9.36 24.09
C ARG A 414 -21.36 -8.17 24.57
N ILE A 415 -21.59 -7.21 23.69
CA ILE A 415 -22.32 -5.96 24.00
C ILE A 415 -23.79 -6.29 24.21
N ASP A 416 -24.39 -5.76 25.28
CA ASP A 416 -25.81 -5.96 25.57
C ASP A 416 -26.62 -4.91 24.82
N LEU A 417 -27.44 -5.31 23.85
CA LEU A 417 -28.22 -4.39 23.03
C LEU A 417 -29.69 -4.28 23.48
N ARG A 418 -30.10 -4.98 24.53
CA ARG A 418 -31.51 -5.04 24.96
C ARG A 418 -32.08 -3.67 25.34
N SER A 419 -31.31 -2.87 26.09
CA SER A 419 -31.73 -1.52 26.47
C SER A 419 -31.82 -0.59 25.25
N LEU A 420 -30.84 -0.67 24.33
CA LEU A 420 -30.88 0.05 23.06
C LEU A 420 -32.06 -0.36 22.17
N ALA A 421 -32.36 -1.65 22.05
CA ALA A 421 -33.50 -2.16 21.27
C ALA A 421 -34.82 -1.62 21.82
N ALA A 422 -35.01 -1.64 23.14
CA ALA A 422 -36.20 -1.11 23.78
C ALA A 422 -36.34 0.40 23.52
N LEU A 423 -35.26 1.16 23.67
CA LEU A 423 -35.27 2.60 23.46
C LEU A 423 -35.55 2.97 22.00
N LEU A 424 -34.93 2.29 21.03
CA LEU A 424 -35.20 2.51 19.61
C LEU A 424 -36.67 2.28 19.26
N ARG A 425 -37.27 1.21 19.79
CA ARG A 425 -38.68 0.90 19.55
C ARG A 425 -39.62 1.90 20.21
N LEU A 426 -39.29 2.37 21.42
CA LEU A 426 -40.07 3.41 22.10
C LEU A 426 -40.02 4.75 21.34
N GLU A 427 -38.84 5.15 20.88
CA GLU A 427 -38.65 6.37 20.09
C GLU A 427 -39.31 6.27 18.72
N GLU A 428 -39.26 5.10 18.07
CA GLU A 428 -39.99 4.84 16.82
C GLU A 428 -41.51 4.92 17.00
N ALA A 429 -42.03 4.38 18.11
CA ALA A 429 -43.47 4.45 18.43
C ALA A 429 -43.91 5.89 18.62
N THR A 430 -43.13 6.64 19.40
CA THR A 430 -43.35 8.06 19.67
C THR A 430 -43.33 8.87 18.38
N ALA A 431 -42.32 8.65 17.53
CA ALA A 431 -42.21 9.30 16.21
C ALA A 431 -43.33 8.89 15.25
N SER A 432 -43.91 7.69 15.43
CA SER A 432 -45.05 7.19 14.67
C SER A 432 -46.42 7.58 15.23
N GLY A 433 -46.49 8.25 16.39
CA GLY A 433 -47.75 8.55 17.07
C GLY A 433 -48.49 7.29 17.57
N LEU A 434 -47.75 6.21 17.83
CA LEU A 434 -48.30 4.94 18.32
C LEU A 434 -48.25 4.92 19.85
N ASP A 435 -49.39 4.60 20.46
CA ASP A 435 -49.47 4.33 21.90
C ASP A 435 -49.25 2.83 22.14
N LEU A 436 -48.10 2.48 22.73
CA LEU A 436 -47.74 1.09 22.99
C LEU A 436 -48.10 0.71 24.41
N THR A 437 -48.90 -0.35 24.57
CA THR A 437 -49.21 -0.97 25.87
C THR A 437 -48.15 -1.99 26.31
N LEU A 438 -47.08 -2.15 25.53
CA LEU A 438 -46.01 -3.11 25.78
C LEU A 438 -45.07 -2.63 26.89
N SER A 439 -44.69 -3.56 27.78
CA SER A 439 -43.66 -3.30 28.77
C SER A 439 -42.28 -3.08 28.12
N VAL A 440 -41.38 -2.34 28.77
CA VAL A 440 -39.98 -2.16 28.33
C VAL A 440 -39.28 -3.51 28.09
N ARG A 441 -39.59 -4.53 28.89
CA ARG A 441 -39.06 -5.90 28.73
C ARG A 441 -39.52 -6.54 27.42
N SER A 442 -40.78 -6.34 27.04
CA SER A 442 -41.31 -6.81 25.76
C SER A 442 -40.60 -6.09 24.60
N LEU A 443 -40.39 -4.78 24.72
CA LEU A 443 -39.66 -3.98 23.73
C LEU A 443 -38.18 -4.36 23.61
N ALA A 444 -37.56 -4.89 24.66
CA ALA A 444 -36.18 -5.38 24.62
C ALA A 444 -36.00 -6.74 23.93
N GLY A 445 -37.10 -7.42 23.57
CA GLY A 445 -37.07 -8.79 23.05
C GLY A 445 -36.38 -8.95 21.68
N TYR A 446 -35.89 -10.15 21.40
CA TYR A 446 -35.36 -10.52 20.08
C TYR A 446 -36.46 -10.55 19.02
N GLY A 447 -36.07 -10.51 17.75
CA GLY A 447 -37.00 -10.59 16.63
C GLY A 447 -37.59 -9.23 16.26
N ARG A 448 -38.67 -9.24 15.47
CA ARG A 448 -39.51 -8.07 15.20
C ARG A 448 -40.69 -8.07 16.16
N ILE A 449 -41.18 -6.89 16.51
CA ILE A 449 -42.42 -6.71 17.28
C ILE A 449 -43.50 -6.27 16.30
N LYS A 450 -44.67 -6.90 16.35
CA LYS A 450 -45.74 -6.68 15.36
C LYS A 450 -46.27 -5.24 15.40
N GLU A 451 -46.35 -4.68 16.60
CA GLU A 451 -46.81 -3.33 16.89
C GLU A 451 -45.81 -2.25 16.43
N ILE A 452 -44.54 -2.63 16.22
CA ILE A 452 -43.46 -1.74 15.77
C ILE A 452 -42.45 -2.49 14.88
N PRO A 453 -42.84 -2.83 13.64
CA PRO A 453 -42.13 -3.79 12.80
C PRO A 453 -40.80 -3.29 12.22
N GLU A 454 -40.50 -1.99 12.34
CA GLU A 454 -39.35 -1.31 11.75
C GLU A 454 -38.01 -1.86 12.26
N TRP A 455 -37.96 -2.40 13.49
CA TRP A 455 -36.73 -2.80 14.16
C TRP A 455 -36.67 -4.30 14.47
N TYR A 456 -35.70 -4.98 13.85
CA TYR A 456 -35.37 -6.38 14.11
C TYR A 456 -34.12 -6.49 15.00
N TYR A 457 -34.23 -7.17 16.15
CA TYR A 457 -33.08 -7.50 16.98
C TYR A 457 -32.65 -8.96 16.72
N ASP A 458 -31.49 -9.13 16.06
CA ASP A 458 -30.88 -10.41 15.74
C ASP A 458 -29.94 -10.90 16.86
N PRO A 459 -30.29 -11.98 17.59
CA PRO A 459 -29.40 -12.54 18.60
C PRO A 459 -28.20 -13.29 18.00
N ALA A 460 -28.28 -13.77 16.75
CA ALA A 460 -27.22 -14.58 16.15
C ALA A 460 -25.98 -13.74 15.81
N THR A 461 -26.20 -12.55 15.25
CA THR A 461 -25.14 -11.59 14.92
C THR A 461 -24.96 -10.50 16.00
N ASN A 462 -25.83 -10.48 17.01
CA ASN A 462 -25.96 -9.41 18.00
C ASN A 462 -26.03 -8.03 17.32
N SER A 463 -27.05 -7.84 16.49
CA SER A 463 -27.29 -6.62 15.72
C SER A 463 -28.74 -6.15 15.81
N ILE A 464 -28.97 -4.84 15.68
CA ILE A 464 -30.31 -4.26 15.54
C ILE A 464 -30.42 -3.66 14.14
N GLN A 465 -31.44 -4.06 13.37
CA GLN A 465 -31.57 -3.72 11.96
C GLN A 465 -32.91 -3.06 11.68
N ASN A 466 -32.87 -1.89 11.05
CA ASN A 466 -34.00 -1.33 10.34
C ASN A 466 -33.88 -1.70 8.85
N GLY A 467 -34.30 -2.92 8.52
CA GLY A 467 -34.34 -3.45 7.15
C GLY A 467 -33.03 -4.02 6.58
N GLY A 468 -31.89 -3.89 7.27
CA GLY A 468 -30.61 -4.42 6.75
C GLY A 468 -30.07 -3.58 5.58
N LEU A 469 -29.09 -4.12 4.83
CA LEU A 469 -28.54 -3.43 3.65
C LEU A 469 -29.53 -3.37 2.47
N ASN A 470 -30.46 -4.32 2.42
CA ASN A 470 -31.50 -4.42 1.40
C ASN A 470 -32.87 -4.44 2.08
N PRO A 471 -33.40 -3.28 2.49
CA PRO A 471 -34.65 -3.16 3.23
C PRO A 471 -35.85 -3.42 2.31
N LYS A 472 -36.07 -4.68 1.96
CA LYS A 472 -37.31 -5.10 1.31
C LYS A 472 -38.43 -5.06 2.36
N GLU A 473 -39.52 -4.37 2.04
CA GLU A 473 -40.79 -4.36 2.82
C GLU A 473 -40.72 -3.70 4.21
N ILE A 474 -39.57 -3.11 4.59
CA ILE A 474 -39.42 -2.37 5.84
C ILE A 474 -39.36 -0.89 5.53
N ASN A 475 -40.08 -0.08 6.31
CA ASN A 475 -40.03 1.37 6.19
C ASN A 475 -38.76 1.92 6.88
N PRO A 476 -38.19 3.02 6.36
CA PRO A 476 -37.15 3.75 7.05
C PRO A 476 -37.62 4.20 8.43
N THR A 477 -36.71 4.27 9.40
CA THR A 477 -37.02 4.81 10.72
C THR A 477 -37.57 6.24 10.64
N LYS A 478 -38.59 6.53 11.46
CA LYS A 478 -39.10 7.89 11.65
C LYS A 478 -38.33 8.66 12.72
N ILE A 479 -37.36 8.02 13.39
CA ILE A 479 -36.53 8.68 14.40
C ILE A 479 -35.66 9.75 13.71
N PRO A 480 -35.73 11.03 14.15
CA PRO A 480 -34.89 12.09 13.63
C PRO A 480 -33.40 11.80 13.81
N ARG A 481 -32.60 12.09 12.78
CA ARG A 481 -31.16 11.79 12.74
C ARG A 481 -30.37 12.49 13.85
N ASP A 482 -30.75 13.72 14.19
CA ASP A 482 -30.14 14.53 15.26
C ASP A 482 -30.32 13.92 16.66
N LYS A 483 -31.37 13.11 16.87
CA LYS A 483 -31.59 12.39 18.13
C LYS A 483 -30.80 11.10 18.25
N PHE A 484 -30.34 10.53 17.13
CA PHE A 484 -29.86 9.16 17.08
C PHE A 484 -28.59 8.92 17.92
N LYS A 485 -27.66 9.88 17.93
CA LYS A 485 -26.49 9.83 18.82
C LYS A 485 -26.88 9.67 20.28
N LYS A 486 -27.86 10.46 20.73
CA LYS A 486 -28.30 10.45 22.12
C LYS A 486 -29.00 9.14 22.47
N ILE A 487 -29.82 8.61 21.56
CA ILE A 487 -30.48 7.31 21.70
C ILE A 487 -29.45 6.18 21.85
N ILE A 488 -28.41 6.16 20.99
CA ILE A 488 -27.34 5.17 21.10
C ILE A 488 -26.60 5.30 22.43
N GLU A 489 -26.26 6.52 22.84
CA GLU A 489 -25.56 6.77 24.11
C GLU A 489 -26.36 6.27 25.32
N LEU A 490 -27.65 6.64 25.41
CA LEU A 490 -28.52 6.26 26.52
C LEU A 490 -28.84 4.76 26.52
N GLY A 491 -29.15 4.20 25.35
CA GLY A 491 -29.48 2.79 25.20
C GLY A 491 -28.31 1.85 25.46
N LEU A 492 -27.09 2.22 25.05
CA LEU A 492 -25.89 1.41 25.35
C LEU A 492 -25.41 1.59 26.78
N SER A 493 -25.52 2.78 27.37
CA SER A 493 -25.09 3.04 28.75
C SER A 493 -26.00 2.42 29.81
N GLU A 494 -27.20 1.96 29.41
CA GLU A 494 -28.22 1.38 30.29
C GLU A 494 -28.72 2.35 31.37
N GLN A 495 -28.52 3.67 31.18
CA GLN A 495 -28.90 4.69 32.16
C GLN A 495 -30.40 4.80 32.41
N LEU A 496 -31.22 4.53 31.38
CA LEU A 496 -32.68 4.61 31.48
C LEU A 496 -33.31 3.30 31.97
N TRP A 497 -32.73 2.17 31.59
CA TRP A 497 -33.20 0.86 31.97
C TRP A 497 -32.09 -0.17 31.80
N SER A 498 -31.85 -0.95 32.86
CA SER A 498 -30.89 -2.05 32.87
C SER A 498 -31.62 -3.39 32.77
N PRO A 499 -31.27 -4.26 31.80
CA PRO A 499 -31.82 -5.61 31.72
C PRO A 499 -31.44 -6.52 32.91
N ARG A 500 -30.59 -6.07 33.83
CA ARG A 500 -30.06 -6.85 34.96
C ARG A 500 -30.69 -6.51 36.31
N GLU A 501 -31.32 -5.34 36.48
CA GLU A 501 -31.79 -4.84 37.79
C GLU A 501 -33.03 -5.57 38.36
N GLN A 502 -33.45 -6.68 37.76
CA GLN A 502 -34.65 -7.42 38.18
C GLN A 502 -34.44 -8.95 38.19
N TYR A 503 -33.21 -9.39 38.51
CA TYR A 503 -32.90 -10.77 38.91
C TYR A 503 -32.38 -10.82 40.33
#